data_AF-A0A2E1YTF7-F1
#
_entry.id   AF-A0A2E1YTF7-F1
#
_cell.length_a   1.000
_cell.length_b   1.000
_cell.length_c   1.000
_cell.angle_alpha   90.00
_cell.angle_beta   90.00
_cell.angle_gamma   90.00
#
_symmetry.space_group_name_H-M   'P 1'
#
loop_
_entity.id
_entity.type
_entity.pdbx_description
1 polymer ?
#
loop_
_entity_poly.entity_id
_entity_poly.type
_entity_poly.pdbx_seq_one_letter_code
_entity_poly.pdbx_strand_id
1 'polypeptide(L)' 'MINSNVGSLERKKDLIKNEKTFSGPMGMGLSKSYELKKKKICIYNTINGQEKIILNDKESFCPTKLKK' A
#
# COMPACT_ATOMS: atom_id res chain seq x y z
N MET A 1 23.62 -37.25 -1.93
CA MET A 1 24.07 -35.97 -2.51
C MET A 1 23.08 -35.65 -3.63
N ILE A 2 22.05 -34.85 -3.41
CA ILE A 2 22.07 -33.38 -3.31
C ILE A 2 20.92 -32.89 -2.42
N ASN A 3 21.23 -31.95 -1.53
CA ASN A 3 20.32 -31.38 -0.53
C ASN A 3 19.39 -30.35 -1.17
N SER A 4 18.08 -30.62 -1.16
CA SER A 4 17.07 -29.57 -1.37
C SER A 4 16.84 -28.83 -0.05
N ASN A 5 17.78 -27.95 0.32
CA ASN A 5 17.55 -26.92 1.32
C ASN A 5 16.67 -25.84 0.67
N VAL A 6 15.38 -26.13 0.49
CA VAL A 6 14.40 -25.07 0.26
C VAL A 6 14.11 -24.52 1.64
N GLY A 7 14.89 -23.50 1.99
CA GLY A 7 14.74 -22.77 3.23
C GLY A 7 13.28 -22.41 3.42
N SER A 8 12.78 -22.70 4.61
CA SER A 8 11.54 -22.18 5.16
C SER A 8 11.60 -20.65 5.13
N LEU A 9 11.34 -20.05 3.98
CA LEU A 9 11.08 -18.63 3.88
C LEU A 9 9.74 -18.47 4.57
N GLU A 10 9.79 -18.10 5.86
CA GLU A 10 8.66 -17.59 6.59
C GLU A 10 7.99 -16.52 5.72
N ARG A 11 6.99 -16.94 4.93
CA ARG A 11 5.99 -16.05 4.38
C ARG A 11 5.19 -15.62 5.60
N LYS A 12 5.76 -14.72 6.40
CA LYS A 12 4.97 -13.78 7.20
C LYS A 12 4.01 -13.21 6.19
N LYS A 13 2.79 -13.74 6.15
CA LYS A 13 1.68 -13.15 5.42
C LYS A 13 1.60 -11.76 6.02
N ASP A 14 2.21 -10.79 5.35
CA ASP A 14 2.00 -9.40 5.62
C ASP A 14 0.49 -9.19 5.55
N LEU A 15 -0.16 -9.24 6.70
CA LEU A 15 -1.59 -9.10 6.80
C LEU A 15 -1.90 -7.68 6.37
N ILE A 16 -2.37 -7.56 5.13
CA ILE A 16 -3.01 -6.35 4.63
C ILE A 16 -4.25 -6.14 5.50
N LYS A 17 -4.29 -5.02 6.20
CA LYS A 17 -5.40 -4.64 7.09
C LYS A 17 -6.00 -3.33 6.62
N ASN A 18 -7.25 -3.08 7.01
CA ASN A 18 -7.94 -1.80 6.76
C ASN A 18 -7.86 -1.37 5.29
N GLU A 19 -8.00 -2.32 4.37
CA GLU A 19 -8.06 -2.02 2.94
C GLU A 19 -9.31 -1.19 2.65
N LYS A 20 -9.11 -0.06 1.97
CA LYS A 20 -10.17 0.81 1.49
C LYS A 20 -9.88 1.19 0.06
N THR A 21 -10.91 1.15 -0.77
CA THR A 21 -10.87 1.66 -2.14
C THR A 21 -11.67 2.96 -2.21
N PHE A 22 -11.25 3.82 -3.12
CA PHE A 22 -11.79 5.15 -3.28
C PHE A 22 -11.94 5.41 -4.78
N SER A 23 -13.00 6.15 -5.13
CA SER A 23 -13.26 6.59 -6.50
C SER A 23 -13.25 8.10 -6.48
N GLY A 24 -12.11 8.69 -6.81
CA GLY A 24 -11.99 10.14 -6.92
C GLY A 24 -12.66 10.69 -8.19
N PRO A 25 -12.87 12.02 -8.25
CA PRO A 25 -13.48 12.66 -9.42
C PRO A 25 -12.64 12.39 -10.68
N MET A 26 -13.31 12.03 -11.78
CA MET A 26 -12.66 11.62 -13.05
C MET A 26 -11.66 10.46 -12.91
N GLY A 27 -11.79 9.61 -11.87
CA GLY A 27 -10.87 8.50 -11.64
C GLY A 27 -9.49 8.93 -11.12
N MET A 28 -9.34 10.20 -10.74
CA MET A 28 -8.10 10.78 -10.20
C MET A 28 -8.19 11.03 -8.70
N GLY A 29 -7.05 10.95 -8.01
CA GLY A 29 -6.94 11.10 -6.57
C GLY A 29 -6.68 9.77 -5.87
N LEU A 30 -6.90 9.73 -4.56
CA LEU A 30 -6.73 8.49 -3.78
C LEU A 30 -7.60 7.40 -4.38
N SER A 31 -7.00 6.25 -4.70
CA SER A 31 -7.66 5.09 -5.31
C SER A 31 -7.72 3.92 -4.35
N LYS A 32 -6.66 3.68 -3.59
CA LYS A 32 -6.60 2.57 -2.63
C LYS A 32 -5.74 2.92 -1.43
N SER A 33 -6.13 2.50 -0.23
CA SER A 33 -5.29 2.53 0.95
C SER A 33 -5.32 1.21 1.68
N TYR A 34 -4.21 0.80 2.27
CA TYR A 34 -4.15 -0.37 3.13
C TYR A 34 -3.00 -0.28 4.12
N GLU A 35 -3.07 -1.05 5.20
CA GLU A 35 -2.03 -1.11 6.22
C GLU A 35 -1.22 -2.40 6.09
N LEU A 36 0.10 -2.27 6.12
CA LEU A 36 1.07 -3.35 5.98
C LEU A 36 2.22 -3.16 6.96
N LYS A 37 2.44 -4.11 7.88
CA LYS A 37 3.56 -4.11 8.85
C LYS A 37 3.81 -2.74 9.52
N LYS A 38 2.77 -2.08 10.03
CA LYS A 38 2.84 -0.76 10.70
C LYS A 38 3.16 0.42 9.75
N LYS A 39 2.89 0.23 8.47
CA LYS A 39 2.94 1.29 7.46
C LYS A 39 1.58 1.40 6.81
N LYS A 40 1.16 2.63 6.53
CA LYS A 40 -0.01 2.88 5.71
C LYS A 40 0.42 3.11 4.28
N ILE A 41 -0.09 2.31 3.37
CA ILE A 41 0.11 2.44 1.95
C ILE A 41 -1.07 3.18 1.37
N CYS A 42 -0.80 4.20 0.56
CA CYS A 42 -1.81 4.96 -0.15
C CYS A 42 -1.42 5.01 -1.62
N ILE A 43 -2.36 4.66 -2.49
CA ILE A 43 -2.22 4.58 -3.94
C ILE A 43 -3.14 5.64 -4.53
N TYR A 44 -2.59 6.49 -5.37
CA TYR A 44 -3.28 7.58 -6.03
C TYR A 44 -3.24 7.35 -7.53
N ASN A 45 -4.36 7.60 -8.19
CA ASN A 45 -4.40 7.75 -9.63
C ASN A 45 -4.17 9.22 -9.98
N THR A 46 -3.26 9.46 -10.91
CA THR A 46 -2.95 10.77 -11.46
C THR A 46 -3.03 10.72 -12.99
N ILE A 47 -2.99 11.88 -13.62
CA ILE A 47 -2.92 12.00 -15.08
C ILE A 47 -1.69 11.26 -15.63
N ASN A 48 -0.61 11.21 -14.85
CA ASN A 48 0.66 10.59 -15.24
C ASN A 48 0.74 9.10 -14.86
N GLY A 49 -0.32 8.53 -14.29
CA GLY A 49 -0.37 7.14 -13.84
C GLY A 49 -0.60 6.99 -12.33
N GLN A 50 -0.20 5.84 -11.77
CA GLN A 50 -0.37 5.54 -10.35
C GLN A 50 0.83 5.98 -9.51
N GLU A 51 0.58 6.77 -8.47
CA GLU A 51 1.56 7.13 -7.46
C GLU A 51 1.30 6.36 -6.17
N LYS A 52 2.38 5.92 -5.51
CA LYS A 52 2.32 5.20 -4.23
C LYS A 52 3.10 5.97 -3.18
N ILE A 53 2.44 6.28 -2.08
CA ILE A 53 3.09 6.80 -0.88
C ILE A 53 3.02 5.77 0.24
N ILE A 54 4.06 5.79 1.08
CA ILE A 54 4.20 4.90 2.22
C ILE A 54 4.37 5.79 3.43
N LEU A 55 3.35 5.79 4.29
CA LEU A 55 3.34 6.53 5.53
C LEU A 55 3.70 5.60 6.68
N ASN A 56 4.49 6.12 7.63
CA ASN A 56 4.77 5.41 8.87
C ASN A 56 3.61 5.59 9.85
N ASP A 57 3.51 4.69 10.84
CA ASP A 57 2.44 4.52 11.84
C ASP A 57 1.87 5.81 12.49
N LYS A 58 2.60 6.93 12.44
CA LYS A 58 2.13 8.24 12.94
C LYS A 58 1.06 8.89 12.07
N GLU A 59 0.96 8.54 10.79
CA GLU A 59 -0.04 9.09 9.88
C GLU A 59 -1.17 8.07 9.70
N SER A 60 -2.21 8.21 10.51
CA SER A 60 -3.37 7.30 10.52
C SER A 60 -4.21 7.37 9.23
N PHE A 61 -4.05 8.43 8.44
CA PHE A 61 -4.86 8.71 7.25
C PHE A 61 -4.01 8.99 6.01
N CYS A 62 -4.47 8.46 4.87
CA CYS A 62 -3.95 8.86 3.58
C CYS A 62 -4.45 10.28 3.25
N PRO A 63 -3.56 11.23 2.93
CA PRO A 63 -3.99 12.57 2.55
C PRO A 63 -4.84 12.51 1.29
N THR A 64 -5.98 13.17 1.23
CA THR A 64 -6.87 13.10 0.06
C THR A 64 -6.26 13.72 -1.20
N LYS A 65 -5.23 14.57 -1.02
CA LYS A 65 -4.47 15.20 -2.09
C LYS A 65 -2.99 14.86 -1.93
N LEU A 66 -2.34 14.48 -3.03
CA LEU A 66 -0.88 14.49 -3.11
C LEU A 66 -0.41 15.95 -2.90
N LYS A 67 0.32 16.22 -1.82
CA LYS A 67 1.02 17.50 -1.68
C LYS A 67 2.17 17.48 -2.68
N LYS A 68 2.12 18.41 -3.63
CA LYS A 68 3.16 18.64 -4.64
C LYS A 68 4.37 19.30 -3.99
#